data_AF-A7SQR7-F1
#
_entry.id   AF-A7SQR7-F1
#
_cell.length_a   1.000
_cell.length_b   1.000
_cell.length_c   1.000
_cell.angle_alpha   90.00
_cell.angle_beta   90.00
_cell.angle_gamma   90.00
#
_symmetry.space_group_name_H-M   'P 1'
#
loop_
_entity.id
_entity.type
_entity.pdbx_description
1 polymer ?
#
loop_
_entity_poly.entity_id
_entity_poly.type
_entity_poly.pdbx_seq_one_letter_code
_entity_poly.pdbx_strand_id
1 'polypeptide(L)'
;WPNAVIPYEFDCSIGNKQECLSTSQSMAEWESKTCIRFVKRTTETAYLSFFRGQGCWGHLGHTANYKSQISIGDNCDFQYVMSHEIGHSVGFWHEHNRPDRDNYIQVLWENVVDEFHDAFEKRKWGTEVTDYGSQYDFASIMHYPFTAFSKNGRPTIKAIADMQGKTPYVALSADDAMQTNAMYKCNGKCVCCADKQRECPDWARRGKCSKSGWTFRNCLISCKARCDTAPPKAPGG
;
A
#
# COMPACT_ATOMS: atom_id res chain seq x y z
N TRP A 1 -5.02 0.94 10.14
CA TRP A 1 -6.21 0.68 10.97
C TRP A 1 -5.83 0.11 12.34
N PRO A 2 -6.47 0.53 13.44
CA PRO A 2 -6.21 -0.04 14.77
C PRO A 2 -6.48 -1.55 14.80
N ASN A 3 -5.59 -2.31 15.45
CA ASN A 3 -5.71 -3.77 15.65
C ASN A 3 -5.91 -4.60 14.37
N ALA A 4 -5.52 -4.07 13.20
CA ALA A 4 -5.78 -4.71 11.91
C ALA A 4 -7.29 -4.94 11.61
N VAL A 5 -8.20 -4.26 12.31
CA VAL A 5 -9.63 -4.36 12.08
C VAL A 5 -10.11 -3.17 11.26
N ILE A 6 -10.80 -3.45 10.17
CA ILE A 6 -11.40 -2.45 9.27
C ILE A 6 -12.92 -2.59 9.33
N PRO A 7 -13.61 -1.74 10.12
CA PRO A 7 -15.06 -1.63 10.04
C PRO A 7 -15.46 -1.16 8.64
N TYR A 8 -16.46 -1.79 8.04
CA TYR A 8 -16.90 -1.44 6.69
C TYR A 8 -18.42 -1.45 6.51
N GLU A 9 -18.87 -0.69 5.52
CA GLU A 9 -20.26 -0.68 5.04
C GLU A 9 -20.30 -0.64 3.52
N PHE A 10 -21.40 -1.14 2.95
CA PHE A 10 -21.77 -0.92 1.56
C PHE A 10 -22.83 0.19 1.55
N ASP A 11 -22.57 1.26 0.81
CA ASP A 11 -23.57 2.29 0.55
C ASP A 11 -24.72 1.72 -0.31
N CYS A 12 -25.92 2.29 -0.18
CA CYS A 12 -27.09 1.82 -0.94
C CYS A 12 -26.94 1.97 -2.45
N SER A 13 -26.02 2.81 -2.91
CA SER A 13 -25.66 2.96 -4.33
C SER A 13 -24.98 1.71 -4.92
N ILE A 14 -24.40 0.84 -4.09
CA ILE A 14 -23.93 -0.50 -4.50
C ILE A 14 -25.16 -1.40 -4.59
N GLY A 15 -25.87 -1.26 -5.71
CA GLY A 15 -27.18 -1.89 -5.94
C GLY A 15 -27.11 -3.25 -6.62
N ASN A 16 -25.96 -3.66 -7.16
CA ASN A 16 -25.82 -4.92 -7.90
C ASN A 16 -25.04 -5.99 -7.11
N LYS A 17 -25.35 -7.26 -7.37
CA LYS A 17 -24.73 -8.41 -6.68
C LYS A 17 -23.24 -8.56 -7.00
N GLN A 18 -22.80 -8.07 -8.16
CA GLN A 18 -21.44 -8.28 -8.64
C GLN A 18 -20.42 -7.44 -7.87
N GLU A 19 -20.69 -6.16 -7.66
CA GLU A 19 -19.84 -5.25 -6.86
C GLU A 19 -19.72 -5.73 -5.40
N CYS A 20 -20.83 -6.17 -4.81
CA CYS A 20 -20.84 -6.80 -3.49
C CYS A 20 -19.99 -8.08 -3.47
N LEU A 21 -20.10 -8.91 -4.51
CA LEU A 21 -19.40 -10.19 -4.62
C LEU A 21 -17.88 -9.98 -4.77
N SER A 22 -17.45 -9.14 -5.72
CA SER A 22 -16.03 -8.89 -5.97
C SER A 22 -15.36 -8.22 -4.78
N THR A 23 -16.02 -7.23 -4.16
CA THR A 23 -15.51 -6.61 -2.93
C THR A 23 -15.37 -7.64 -1.81
N SER A 24 -16.35 -8.54 -1.65
CA SER A 24 -16.29 -9.61 -0.64
C SER A 24 -15.17 -10.62 -0.92
N GLN A 25 -14.93 -10.97 -2.19
CA GLN A 25 -13.82 -11.83 -2.60
C GLN A 25 -12.46 -11.17 -2.35
N SER A 26 -12.32 -9.88 -2.63
CA SER A 26 -11.10 -9.12 -2.34
C SER A 26 -10.84 -9.02 -0.83
N MET A 27 -11.87 -8.74 -0.02
CA MET A 27 -11.75 -8.77 1.45
C MET A 27 -11.27 -10.15 1.92
N ALA A 28 -11.86 -11.24 1.41
CA ALA A 28 -11.45 -12.60 1.75
C ALA A 28 -10.00 -12.91 1.33
N GLU A 29 -9.54 -12.40 0.19
CA GLU A 29 -8.14 -12.55 -0.24
C GLU A 29 -7.18 -11.91 0.78
N TRP A 30 -7.44 -10.65 1.17
CA TRP A 30 -6.66 -9.95 2.18
C TRP A 30 -6.67 -10.68 3.54
N GLU A 31 -7.83 -11.16 3.98
CA GLU A 31 -7.98 -11.91 5.23
C GLU A 31 -7.25 -13.26 5.23
N SER A 32 -7.18 -13.92 4.07
CA SER A 32 -6.53 -15.24 3.92
C SER A 32 -5.01 -15.18 4.02
N LYS A 33 -4.40 -14.04 3.65
CA LYS A 33 -2.94 -13.85 3.56
C LYS A 33 -2.39 -12.97 4.68
N THR A 34 -3.26 -12.27 5.41
CA THR A 34 -2.85 -11.30 6.44
C THR A 34 -3.68 -11.41 7.72
N CYS A 35 -3.34 -10.61 8.74
CA CYS A 35 -4.21 -10.45 9.91
C CYS A 35 -5.25 -9.33 9.79
N ILE A 36 -5.37 -8.67 8.63
CA ILE A 36 -6.45 -7.71 8.40
C ILE A 36 -7.79 -8.44 8.54
N ARG A 37 -8.75 -7.83 9.23
CA ARG A 37 -10.12 -8.37 9.40
C ARG A 37 -11.15 -7.30 9.07
N PHE A 38 -12.05 -7.61 8.15
CA PHE A 38 -13.16 -6.75 7.79
C PHE A 38 -14.37 -7.09 8.64
N VAL A 39 -14.90 -6.12 9.36
CA VAL A 39 -16.08 -6.30 10.22
C VAL A 39 -17.20 -5.38 9.75
N LYS A 40 -18.44 -5.86 9.73
CA LYS A 40 -19.57 -4.99 9.44
C LYS A 40 -19.62 -3.88 10.48
N ARG A 41 -19.63 -2.64 10.00
CA ARG A 41 -19.72 -1.46 10.83
C ARG A 41 -21.00 -1.48 11.65
N THR A 42 -20.91 -1.01 12.88
CA THR A 42 -22.03 -0.74 13.79
C THR A 42 -22.07 0.73 14.15
N THR A 43 -21.20 1.17 15.07
CA THR A 43 -21.16 2.53 15.62
C THR A 43 -19.82 3.22 15.41
N GLU A 44 -18.86 2.56 14.76
CA GLU A 44 -17.52 3.09 14.55
C GLU A 44 -17.57 4.38 13.72
N THR A 45 -16.81 5.38 14.16
CA THR A 45 -16.70 6.69 13.50
C THR A 45 -15.67 6.68 12.37
N ALA A 46 -14.63 5.86 12.49
CA ALA A 46 -13.67 5.57 11.43
C ALA A 46 -14.00 4.20 10.81
N TYR A 47 -14.33 4.20 9.53
CA TYR A 47 -14.76 3.00 8.79
C TYR A 47 -14.54 3.20 7.29
N LEU A 48 -14.58 2.10 6.56
CA LEU A 48 -14.44 2.06 5.11
C LEU A 48 -15.82 1.91 4.46
N SER A 49 -16.17 2.85 3.60
CA SER A 49 -17.44 2.85 2.86
C SER A 49 -17.18 2.60 1.39
N PHE A 50 -17.76 1.53 0.88
CA PHE A 50 -17.77 1.26 -0.56
C PHE A 50 -19.02 1.91 -1.15
N PHE A 51 -18.87 2.69 -2.22
CA PHE A 51 -20.00 3.36 -2.87
C PHE A 51 -19.84 3.41 -4.39
N ARG A 52 -20.96 3.57 -5.11
CA ARG A 52 -20.94 3.76 -6.56
C ARG A 52 -20.52 5.20 -6.88
N GLY A 53 -19.36 5.36 -7.50
CA GLY A 53 -18.79 6.67 -7.84
C GLY A 53 -18.29 6.75 -9.28
N GLN A 54 -17.46 7.75 -9.56
CA GLN A 54 -16.77 7.91 -10.85
C GLN A 54 -15.32 7.45 -10.71
N GLY A 55 -14.90 6.54 -11.59
CA GLY A 55 -13.58 5.92 -11.55
C GLY A 55 -13.37 4.93 -10.39
N CYS A 56 -12.21 4.29 -10.40
CA CYS A 56 -11.74 3.40 -9.34
C CYS A 56 -10.72 4.16 -8.49
N TRP A 57 -11.00 4.36 -7.21
CA TRP A 57 -10.07 4.98 -6.27
C TRP A 57 -10.45 4.67 -4.82
N GLY A 58 -9.45 4.70 -3.93
CA GLY A 58 -9.60 4.50 -2.49
C GLY A 58 -8.81 5.51 -1.68
N HIS A 59 -9.34 5.93 -0.52
CA HIS A 59 -8.59 6.74 0.42
C HIS A 59 -7.40 5.96 1.01
N LEU A 60 -6.28 6.67 1.23
CA LEU A 60 -5.06 6.08 1.76
C LEU A 60 -5.12 5.92 3.29
N GLY A 61 -5.03 4.67 3.75
CA GLY A 61 -4.86 4.33 5.16
C GLY A 61 -6.06 4.66 6.05
N HIS A 62 -5.79 4.74 7.35
CA HIS A 62 -6.78 5.06 8.38
C HIS A 62 -6.58 6.48 8.90
N THR A 63 -7.67 7.25 8.91
CA THR A 63 -7.76 8.54 9.58
C THR A 63 -8.76 8.44 10.73
N ALA A 64 -8.37 8.87 11.93
CA ALA A 64 -9.23 8.79 13.10
C ALA A 64 -10.49 9.67 12.92
N ASN A 65 -11.64 9.15 13.35
CA ASN A 65 -12.95 9.81 13.23
C ASN A 65 -13.34 10.20 11.79
N TYR A 66 -12.88 9.43 10.80
CA TYR A 66 -13.10 9.75 9.39
C TYR A 66 -13.68 8.58 8.60
N LYS A 67 -14.71 8.86 7.79
CA LYS A 67 -15.26 7.94 6.79
C LYS A 67 -14.27 7.84 5.62
N SER A 68 -13.53 6.74 5.55
CA SER A 68 -12.71 6.41 4.37
C SER A 68 -13.62 5.84 3.28
N GLN A 69 -13.29 6.06 2.01
CA GLN A 69 -14.16 5.68 0.89
C GLN A 69 -13.38 4.93 -0.18
N ILE A 70 -14.07 4.00 -0.82
CA ILE A 70 -13.65 3.40 -2.10
C ILE A 70 -14.78 3.62 -3.11
N SER A 71 -14.44 4.29 -4.20
CA SER A 71 -15.32 4.49 -5.35
C SER A 71 -15.25 3.27 -6.27
N ILE A 72 -16.40 2.66 -6.49
CA ILE A 72 -16.58 1.62 -7.49
C ILE A 72 -17.28 2.25 -8.68
N GLY A 73 -16.51 2.69 -9.67
CA GLY A 73 -16.98 3.21 -10.96
C GLY A 73 -17.17 2.13 -12.03
N ASP A 74 -17.54 2.53 -13.24
CA ASP A 74 -17.69 1.60 -14.36
C ASP A 74 -16.41 0.80 -14.59
N ASN A 75 -16.54 -0.53 -14.70
CA ASN A 75 -15.44 -1.49 -14.85
C ASN A 75 -14.48 -1.59 -13.64
N CYS A 76 -14.88 -1.13 -12.45
CA CYS A 76 -14.11 -1.29 -11.22
C CYS A 76 -14.52 -2.52 -10.40
N ASP A 77 -15.56 -3.25 -10.81
CA ASP A 77 -16.19 -4.35 -10.08
C ASP A 77 -15.47 -5.70 -10.25
N PHE A 78 -14.24 -5.69 -10.76
CA PHE A 78 -13.36 -6.85 -10.79
C PHE A 78 -12.63 -7.04 -9.46
N GLN A 79 -12.43 -8.29 -9.06
CA GLN A 79 -11.75 -8.62 -7.80
C GLN A 79 -10.35 -7.98 -7.69
N TYR A 80 -9.55 -8.01 -8.76
CA TYR A 80 -8.18 -7.46 -8.71
C TYR A 80 -8.18 -5.94 -8.52
N VAL A 81 -9.13 -5.21 -9.14
CA VAL A 81 -9.31 -3.77 -8.91
C VAL A 81 -9.73 -3.51 -7.46
N MET A 82 -10.70 -4.26 -6.94
CA MET A 82 -11.12 -4.10 -5.55
C MET A 82 -10.01 -4.46 -4.55
N SER A 83 -9.19 -5.47 -4.84
CA SER A 83 -8.02 -5.81 -4.02
C SER A 83 -6.99 -4.67 -4.00
N HIS A 84 -6.80 -3.97 -5.13
CA HIS A 84 -5.97 -2.78 -5.23
C HIS A 84 -6.49 -1.60 -4.40
N GLU A 85 -7.77 -1.25 -4.56
CA GLU A 85 -8.37 -0.12 -3.83
C GLU A 85 -8.40 -0.36 -2.31
N ILE A 86 -8.62 -1.62 -1.90
CA ILE A 86 -8.48 -2.03 -0.51
C ILE A 86 -7.02 -1.86 -0.04
N GLY A 87 -6.02 -2.13 -0.89
CA GLY A 87 -4.61 -1.91 -0.58
C GLY A 87 -4.29 -0.45 -0.23
N HIS A 88 -4.91 0.52 -0.90
CA HIS A 88 -4.84 1.92 -0.49
C HIS A 88 -5.41 2.13 0.91
N SER A 89 -6.59 1.60 1.19
CA SER A 89 -7.20 1.71 2.52
C SER A 89 -6.39 0.99 3.60
N VAL A 90 -5.70 -0.11 3.28
CA VAL A 90 -4.75 -0.79 4.17
C VAL A 90 -3.56 0.12 4.49
N GLY A 91 -3.11 0.94 3.54
CA GLY A 91 -2.11 1.99 3.75
C GLY A 91 -1.00 2.04 2.70
N PHE A 92 -1.17 1.39 1.55
CA PHE A 92 -0.14 1.37 0.51
C PHE A 92 -0.31 2.49 -0.51
N TRP A 93 0.81 3.14 -0.81
CA TRP A 93 0.99 3.84 -2.09
C TRP A 93 1.27 2.82 -3.20
N HIS A 94 1.30 3.29 -4.46
CA HIS A 94 1.68 2.42 -5.56
C HIS A 94 3.14 1.99 -5.49
N GLU A 95 3.43 0.77 -5.94
CA GLU A 95 4.77 0.20 -5.98
C GLU A 95 5.70 1.04 -6.88
N HIS A 96 5.20 1.55 -8.02
CA HIS A 96 5.98 2.42 -8.91
C HIS A 96 6.25 3.81 -8.33
N ASN A 97 5.59 4.21 -7.25
CA ASN A 97 5.91 5.44 -6.53
C ASN A 97 7.03 5.26 -5.51
N ARG A 98 7.58 4.04 -5.33
CA ARG A 98 8.70 3.83 -4.41
C ARG A 98 9.89 4.75 -4.73
N PRO A 99 10.60 5.29 -3.73
CA PRO A 99 11.74 6.16 -3.97
C PRO A 99 12.91 5.47 -4.68
N ASP A 100 13.01 4.14 -4.63
CA ASP A 100 14.02 3.32 -5.33
C ASP A 100 13.56 2.77 -6.70
N ARG A 101 12.35 3.13 -7.17
CA ARG A 101 11.75 2.59 -8.40
C ARG A 101 12.60 2.76 -9.66
N ASP A 102 13.42 3.82 -9.74
CA ASP A 102 14.27 4.10 -10.92
C ASP A 102 15.43 3.09 -11.09
N ASN A 103 15.64 2.16 -10.14
CA ASN A 103 16.54 1.02 -10.31
C ASN A 103 15.88 -0.16 -11.04
N TYR A 104 14.55 -0.15 -11.16
CA TYR A 104 13.75 -1.30 -11.62
C TYR A 104 12.88 -0.95 -12.83
N ILE A 105 12.39 0.29 -12.89
CA ILE A 105 11.56 0.80 -13.97
C ILE A 105 12.03 2.17 -14.45
N GLN A 106 11.63 2.51 -15.67
CA GLN A 106 11.71 3.83 -16.27
C GLN A 106 10.30 4.34 -16.55
N VAL A 107 9.98 5.56 -16.12
CA VAL A 107 8.75 6.26 -16.53
C VAL A 107 8.99 6.95 -17.87
N LEU A 108 8.16 6.65 -18.86
CA LEU A 108 8.17 7.21 -20.21
C LEU A 108 7.20 8.38 -20.27
N TRP A 109 7.62 9.53 -19.72
CA TRP A 109 6.82 10.74 -19.56
C TRP A 109 6.17 11.22 -20.86
N GLU A 110 6.81 10.99 -22.00
CA GLU A 110 6.27 11.30 -23.33
C GLU A 110 4.97 10.56 -23.67
N ASN A 111 4.69 9.43 -23.01
CA ASN A 111 3.48 8.64 -23.18
C ASN A 111 2.43 8.92 -22.09
N VAL A 112 2.78 9.61 -21.01
CA VAL A 112 1.86 9.93 -19.92
C VAL A 112 0.98 11.12 -20.32
N VAL A 113 -0.30 11.07 -19.95
CA VAL A 113 -1.21 12.22 -20.00
C VAL A 113 -0.72 13.28 -19.02
N ASP A 114 -0.51 14.51 -19.49
CA ASP A 114 0.21 15.56 -18.74
C ASP A 114 -0.44 15.87 -17.38
N GLU A 115 -1.77 15.82 -17.30
CA GLU A 115 -2.56 16.03 -16.09
C GLU A 115 -2.34 14.95 -15.01
N PHE A 116 -1.78 13.80 -15.37
CA PHE A 116 -1.55 12.67 -14.47
C PHE A 116 -0.06 12.48 -14.12
N HIS A 117 0.82 13.43 -14.43
CA HIS A 117 2.23 13.34 -14.06
C HIS A 117 2.46 13.15 -12.55
N ASP A 118 1.65 13.82 -11.71
CA ASP A 118 1.72 13.72 -10.25
C ASP A 118 1.48 12.28 -9.75
N ALA A 119 0.72 11.46 -10.49
CA ALA A 119 0.48 10.06 -10.17
C ALA A 119 1.75 9.18 -10.31
N PHE A 120 2.79 9.67 -11.00
CA PHE A 120 4.07 9.00 -11.19
C PHE A 120 5.18 9.59 -10.33
N GLU A 121 4.90 10.58 -9.47
CA GLU A 121 5.90 11.11 -8.56
C GLU A 121 6.37 10.06 -7.56
N LYS A 122 7.65 10.14 -7.16
CA LYS A 122 8.20 9.27 -6.12
C LYS A 122 7.78 9.77 -4.74
N ARG A 123 7.37 8.85 -3.88
CA ARG A 123 7.17 9.09 -2.45
C ARG A 123 8.51 9.21 -1.73
N LYS A 124 8.49 9.53 -0.44
CA LYS A 124 9.66 9.66 0.43
C LYS A 124 9.73 8.54 1.46
N TRP A 125 10.91 7.96 1.61
CA TRP A 125 11.18 6.97 2.66
C TRP A 125 10.92 7.54 4.05
N GLY A 126 10.30 6.73 4.91
CA GLY A 126 10.11 7.00 6.33
C GLY A 126 8.99 7.97 6.69
N THR A 127 8.59 8.85 5.77
CA THR A 127 7.45 9.75 5.98
C THR A 127 6.20 9.29 5.24
N GLU A 128 6.35 8.79 4.01
CA GLU A 128 5.22 8.37 3.16
C GLU A 128 5.22 6.87 2.90
N VAL A 129 6.41 6.27 2.70
CA VAL A 129 6.54 4.84 2.42
C VAL A 129 7.62 4.18 3.27
N THR A 130 7.41 2.90 3.57
CA THR A 130 8.37 1.98 4.19
C THR A 130 8.22 0.65 3.49
N ASP A 131 9.32 0.05 3.04
CA ASP A 131 9.29 -1.20 2.27
C ASP A 131 9.33 -2.47 3.15
N TYR A 132 9.45 -2.31 4.47
CA TYR A 132 9.54 -3.40 5.44
C TYR A 132 10.60 -4.48 5.11
N GLY A 133 11.63 -4.12 4.34
CA GLY A 133 12.67 -5.04 3.89
C GLY A 133 12.37 -5.76 2.57
N SER A 134 11.22 -5.50 1.93
CA SER A 134 10.86 -6.05 0.62
C SER A 134 11.68 -5.43 -0.50
N GLN A 135 12.04 -6.25 -1.49
CA GLN A 135 12.54 -5.77 -2.78
C GLN A 135 11.39 -5.13 -3.58
N TYR A 136 11.72 -4.52 -4.72
CA TYR A 136 10.71 -3.98 -5.63
C TYR A 136 9.91 -5.13 -6.23
N ASP A 137 8.59 -5.10 -6.08
CA ASP A 137 7.74 -6.22 -6.47
C ASP A 137 6.92 -5.94 -7.74
N PHE A 138 7.41 -6.44 -8.87
CA PHE A 138 6.68 -6.40 -10.13
C PHE A 138 5.34 -7.16 -10.10
N ALA A 139 5.11 -8.05 -9.14
CA ALA A 139 3.84 -8.78 -8.99
C ALA A 139 2.86 -8.05 -8.05
N SER A 140 3.27 -6.94 -7.44
CA SER A 140 2.43 -6.25 -6.46
C SER A 140 1.10 -5.85 -7.07
N ILE A 141 0.02 -6.07 -6.31
CA ILE A 141 -1.31 -5.56 -6.67
C ILE A 141 -1.29 -4.03 -6.74
N MET A 142 -0.37 -3.37 -6.02
CA MET A 142 -0.19 -1.93 -5.99
C MET A 142 0.70 -1.39 -7.11
N HIS A 143 1.25 -2.24 -7.97
CA HIS A 143 2.00 -1.77 -9.13
C HIS A 143 1.05 -1.41 -10.28
N TYR A 144 1.20 -0.23 -10.86
CA TYR A 144 0.42 0.14 -12.04
C TYR A 144 0.64 -0.81 -13.22
N PRO A 145 -0.42 -1.10 -14.01
CA PRO A 145 -0.24 -1.65 -15.34
C PRO A 145 0.70 -0.78 -16.17
N PHE A 146 1.47 -1.39 -17.08
CA PHE A 146 2.49 -0.66 -17.85
C PHE A 146 1.95 0.43 -18.78
N THR A 147 0.66 0.44 -19.07
CA THR A 147 -0.02 1.43 -19.91
C THR A 147 -0.89 2.41 -19.11
N ALA A 148 -0.78 2.43 -17.76
CA ALA A 148 -1.57 3.31 -16.92
C ALA A 148 -1.40 4.78 -17.34
N PHE A 149 -2.52 5.51 -17.46
CA PHE A 149 -2.57 6.92 -17.89
C PHE A 149 -1.84 7.23 -19.21
N SER A 150 -1.83 6.27 -20.14
CA SER A 150 -1.24 6.47 -21.47
C SER A 150 -2.12 7.36 -22.35
N LYS A 151 -1.53 8.37 -22.99
CA LYS A 151 -2.23 9.24 -23.97
C LYS A 151 -2.25 8.69 -25.39
N ASN A 152 -1.49 7.62 -25.65
CA ASN A 152 -1.28 7.10 -27.01
C ASN A 152 -1.33 5.56 -27.08
N GLY A 153 -1.79 4.89 -26.01
CA GLY A 153 -1.85 3.44 -25.90
C GLY A 153 -0.49 2.74 -25.76
N ARG A 154 0.62 3.48 -25.75
CA ARG A 154 1.97 2.94 -25.52
C ARG A 154 2.27 2.85 -24.03
N PRO A 155 3.23 2.01 -23.61
CA PRO A 155 3.63 1.93 -22.20
C PRO A 155 4.07 3.28 -21.63
N THR A 156 3.60 3.60 -20.43
CA THR A 156 4.07 4.71 -19.59
C THR A 156 5.14 4.25 -18.60
N ILE A 157 5.20 2.95 -18.30
CA ILE A 157 6.22 2.33 -17.45
C ILE A 157 6.94 1.24 -18.25
N LYS A 158 8.26 1.26 -18.22
CA LYS A 158 9.13 0.24 -18.80
C LYS A 158 9.96 -0.42 -17.72
N ALA A 159 9.92 -1.74 -17.61
CA ALA A 159 10.86 -2.48 -16.76
C ALA A 159 12.29 -2.40 -17.34
N ILE A 160 13.25 -2.10 -16.48
CA ILE A 160 14.70 -2.11 -16.79
C ILE A 160 15.45 -3.16 -15.97
N ALA A 161 14.80 -3.76 -14.97
CA ALA A 161 15.24 -4.96 -14.26
C ALA A 161 14.46 -6.20 -14.71
N ASP A 162 15.00 -7.39 -14.45
CA ASP A 162 14.33 -8.65 -14.75
C ASP A 162 13.07 -8.83 -13.89
N MET A 163 11.93 -8.97 -14.56
CA MET A 163 10.63 -9.20 -13.94
C MET A 163 10.46 -10.63 -13.41
N GLN A 164 11.30 -11.58 -13.82
CA GLN A 164 11.21 -12.99 -13.41
C GLN A 164 9.83 -13.61 -13.69
N GLY A 165 9.21 -13.22 -14.81
CA GLY A 165 7.87 -13.69 -15.20
C GLY A 165 6.71 -13.13 -14.36
N LYS A 166 6.96 -12.19 -13.44
CA LYS A 166 5.93 -11.51 -12.65
C LYS A 166 5.08 -10.60 -13.55
N THR A 167 3.79 -10.47 -13.23
CA THR A 167 2.86 -9.56 -13.90
C THR A 167 2.21 -8.66 -12.85
N PRO A 168 2.23 -7.32 -13.01
CA PRO A 168 1.63 -6.41 -12.05
C PRO A 168 0.09 -6.48 -12.10
N TYR A 169 -0.55 -6.05 -11.01
CA TYR A 169 -2.00 -5.79 -10.98
C TYR A 169 -2.90 -7.03 -11.21
N VAL A 170 -2.45 -8.22 -10.80
CA VAL A 170 -3.20 -9.49 -10.99
C VAL A 170 -3.92 -9.94 -9.72
N ALA A 171 -3.21 -10.03 -8.59
CA ALA A 171 -3.72 -10.49 -7.31
C ALA A 171 -2.79 -10.00 -6.19
N LEU A 172 -3.19 -10.15 -4.93
CA LEU A 172 -2.34 -9.79 -3.79
C LEU A 172 -1.07 -10.65 -3.80
N SER A 173 0.09 -10.02 -3.94
CA SER A 173 1.37 -10.73 -4.00
C SER A 173 1.81 -11.23 -2.62
N ALA A 174 2.81 -12.11 -2.60
CA ALA A 174 3.43 -12.55 -1.35
C ALA A 174 4.09 -11.39 -0.60
N ASP A 175 4.68 -10.44 -1.33
CA ASP A 175 5.36 -9.28 -0.75
C ASP A 175 4.36 -8.24 -0.24
N ASP A 176 3.22 -8.06 -0.92
CA ASP A 176 2.11 -7.22 -0.42
C ASP A 176 1.62 -7.74 0.95
N ALA A 177 1.37 -9.05 1.05
CA ALA A 177 0.94 -9.68 2.28
C ALA A 177 2.02 -9.61 3.38
N MET A 178 3.29 -9.84 3.03
CA MET A 178 4.42 -9.74 3.96
C MET A 178 4.54 -8.32 4.53
N GLN A 179 4.52 -7.30 3.68
CA GLN A 179 4.60 -5.90 4.09
C GLN A 179 3.41 -5.52 4.98
N THR A 180 2.21 -5.99 4.65
CA THR A 180 1.01 -5.78 5.47
C THR A 180 1.17 -6.41 6.85
N ASN A 181 1.63 -7.65 6.90
CA ASN A 181 1.82 -8.37 8.15
C ASN A 181 2.88 -7.72 9.04
N ALA A 182 3.91 -7.12 8.45
CA ALA A 182 4.90 -6.32 9.15
C ALA A 182 4.32 -4.98 9.63
N MET A 183 3.58 -4.25 8.77
CA MET A 183 2.92 -2.98 9.09
C MET A 183 1.93 -3.12 10.24
N TYR A 184 1.14 -4.19 10.25
CA TYR A 184 0.08 -4.46 11.23
C TYR A 184 0.51 -5.37 12.38
N LYS A 185 1.78 -5.80 12.41
CA LYS A 185 2.37 -6.62 13.49
C LYS A 185 1.60 -7.92 13.75
N CYS A 186 1.17 -8.58 12.68
CA CYS A 186 0.30 -9.75 12.75
C CYS A 186 0.85 -10.92 13.58
N ASN A 187 2.17 -10.98 13.76
CA ASN A 187 2.85 -12.02 14.56
C ASN A 187 3.24 -11.56 15.97
N GLY A 188 2.77 -10.40 16.45
CA GLY A 188 3.14 -9.84 17.75
C GLY A 188 4.61 -9.43 17.89
N LYS A 189 5.41 -9.54 16.81
CA LYS A 189 6.81 -9.11 16.79
C LYS A 189 6.85 -7.59 16.75
N CYS A 190 7.30 -6.97 17.84
CA CYS A 190 7.68 -5.57 17.83
C CYS A 190 8.85 -5.34 16.87
N VAL A 191 8.79 -4.24 16.13
CA VAL A 191 9.97 -3.72 15.44
C VAL A 191 10.84 -3.06 16.49
N CYS A 192 11.84 -3.78 17.01
CA CYS A 192 12.82 -3.21 17.93
C CYS A 192 13.52 -2.02 17.25
N CYS A 193 13.29 -0.83 17.77
CA CYS A 193 13.87 0.40 17.26
C CYS A 193 15.37 0.40 17.63
N ALA A 194 16.24 0.15 16.65
CA ALA A 194 17.68 0.13 16.84
C ALA A 194 18.42 0.66 15.61
N ASP A 195 19.53 1.34 15.85
CA ASP A 195 20.53 1.64 14.82
C ASP A 195 21.52 0.47 14.75
N LYS A 196 21.64 -0.13 13.57
CA LYS A 196 22.51 -1.28 13.31
C LYS A 196 23.94 -0.90 12.95
N GLN A 197 24.22 0.39 12.77
CA GLN A 197 25.53 0.93 12.41
C GLN A 197 25.87 2.15 13.27
N ARG A 198 27.17 2.35 13.54
CA ARG A 198 27.63 3.48 14.38
C ARG A 198 27.49 4.82 13.67
N GLU A 199 27.50 4.81 12.34
CA GLU A 199 27.43 5.98 11.46
C GLU A 199 25.98 6.45 11.22
N CYS A 200 24.99 5.76 11.77
CA CYS A 200 23.57 6.09 11.60
C CYS A 200 23.23 7.56 11.94
N PRO A 201 23.73 8.16 13.04
CA PRO A 201 23.49 9.58 13.32
C PRO A 201 24.07 10.51 12.24
N ASP A 202 25.24 10.19 11.70
CA ASP A 202 25.90 10.98 10.65
C ASP A 202 25.16 10.90 9.33
N TRP A 203 24.75 9.69 8.94
CA TRP A 203 23.96 9.49 7.73
C TRP A 203 22.60 10.17 7.82
N ALA A 204 21.95 10.13 8.99
CA ALA A 204 20.71 10.85 9.23
C ALA A 204 20.89 12.37 9.13
N ARG A 205 21.94 12.95 9.74
CA ARG A 205 22.28 14.38 9.63
C ARG A 205 22.53 14.82 8.19
N ARG A 206 23.08 13.94 7.35
CA ARG A 206 23.30 14.18 5.91
C ARG A 206 22.07 13.93 5.04
N GLY A 207 20.91 13.66 5.65
CA GLY A 207 19.64 13.42 4.96
C GLY A 207 19.60 12.11 4.17
N LYS A 208 20.40 11.10 4.55
CA LYS A 208 20.40 9.80 3.84
C LYS A 208 19.15 8.95 4.11
N CYS A 209 18.43 9.21 5.20
CA CYS A 209 17.21 8.48 5.55
C CYS A 209 16.12 8.56 4.47
N SER A 210 15.97 9.71 3.80
CA SER A 210 15.01 9.89 2.72
C SER A 210 15.55 9.46 1.35
N LYS A 211 16.88 9.32 1.21
CA LYS A 211 17.56 9.01 -0.05
C LYS A 211 17.93 7.54 -0.21
N SER A 212 17.98 6.78 0.89
CA SER A 212 18.44 5.39 0.92
C SER A 212 17.50 4.57 1.79
N GLY A 213 16.73 3.68 1.15
CA GLY A 213 15.89 2.71 1.86
C GLY A 213 16.73 1.83 2.80
N TRP A 214 17.94 1.47 2.38
CA TRP A 214 18.87 0.75 3.25
C TRP A 214 19.22 1.53 4.51
N THR A 215 19.51 2.83 4.40
CA THR A 215 19.79 3.67 5.57
C THR A 215 18.56 3.77 6.46
N PHE A 216 17.36 3.98 5.89
CA PHE A 216 16.11 4.00 6.66
C PHE A 216 15.90 2.70 7.44
N ARG A 217 16.13 1.52 6.83
CA ARG A 217 15.94 0.21 7.47
C ARG A 217 16.95 -0.14 8.56
N ASN A 218 18.18 0.35 8.42
CA ASN A 218 19.28 -0.02 9.31
C ASN A 218 19.58 1.05 10.36
N CYS A 219 19.00 2.24 10.24
CA CYS A 219 19.20 3.36 11.16
C CYS A 219 17.87 3.85 11.72
N LEU A 220 17.08 2.94 12.30
CA LEU A 220 15.69 3.22 12.66
C LEU A 220 15.55 4.34 13.71
N ILE A 221 16.45 4.41 14.70
CA ILE A 221 16.43 5.46 15.72
C ILE A 221 16.85 6.79 15.07
N SER A 222 17.99 6.80 14.39
CA SER A 222 18.53 8.01 13.76
C SER A 222 17.62 8.58 12.67
N CYS A 223 16.92 7.71 11.93
CA CYS A 223 15.97 8.09 10.89
C CYS A 223 14.56 8.38 11.41
N LYS A 224 14.34 8.36 12.73
CA LYS A 224 13.03 8.58 13.36
C LYS A 224 11.95 7.69 12.74
N ALA A 225 12.30 6.45 12.44
CA ALA A 225 11.36 5.48 11.91
C ALA A 225 10.24 5.26 12.93
N ARG A 226 9.03 4.99 12.45
CA ARG A 226 7.92 4.58 13.32
C ARG A 226 8.20 3.17 13.83
N CYS A 227 8.81 3.05 15.01
CA CYS A 227 8.92 1.77 15.73
C CYS A 227 8.48 1.88 17.18
N ASP A 228 8.26 0.72 17.78
CA ASP A 228 7.74 0.61 19.14
C ASP A 228 8.85 0.91 20.14
N THR A 229 8.59 1.83 21.07
CA THR A 229 9.51 2.19 22.15
C THR A 229 9.51 1.17 23.30
N ALA A 230 8.67 0.14 23.23
CA ALA A 230 8.63 -0.97 24.18
C ALA A 230 8.10 -2.24 23.49
N PRO A 231 8.60 -3.44 23.85
CA PRO A 231 7.94 -4.70 23.47
C PRO A 231 6.50 -4.72 23.98
N PRO A 232 5.57 -5.47 23.34
CA PRO A 232 4.21 -5.56 23.84
C PRO A 232 4.29 -6.21 25.22
N LYS A 233 3.58 -5.67 26.22
CA LYS A 233 3.37 -6.43 27.45
C LYS A 233 2.74 -7.76 27.04
N ALA A 234 3.36 -8.87 27.44
CA ALA A 234 2.76 -10.18 27.28
C ALA A 234 1.33 -10.14 27.85
N PRO A 235 0.33 -10.78 27.20
CA PRO A 235 -0.97 -10.95 27.82
C PRO A 235 -0.77 -11.62 29.19
N GLY A 236 -1.46 -11.07 30.19
CA GLY A 236 -1.09 -11.17 31.61
C GLY A 236 -0.83 -12.58 32.14
N GLY A 237 0.12 -12.65 33.06
CA GLY A 237 0.14 -13.68 34.12
C GLY A 237 -0.72 -13.24 35.30
#